data_AF-A0A1X2H1C5-F1
#
_entry.id   AF-A0A1X2H1C5-F1
#
_cell.length_a   1.000
_cell.length_b   1.000
_cell.length_c   1.000
_cell.angle_alpha   90.00
_cell.angle_beta   90.00
_cell.angle_gamma   90.00
#
_symmetry.space_group_name_H-M   'P 1'
#
loop_
_entity.id
_entity.type
_entity.pdbx_description
1 polymer ?
#
loop_
_entity_poly.entity_id
_entity_poly.type
_entity_poly.pdbx_seq_one_letter_code
_entity_poly.pdbx_strand_id
1 'polypeptide(L)'
;MTDVETDTQLETSSSALIQNIIEDLFSYSTVRWKRILEYYYFEDAVLTSPVMSTEGTTNIQYVYTVWQALNRQAPTINNIVFDGRTAVVHLTQNLSPSIFPAFVRLQVPSITTLHFRVTEEESGLLKVYRQEDSWTLEGLIQSVPLISFWYNHVLRVMMGKVVTATGDLLDAALRHAHKMSLRGREIQRRSRDLAIENMEKLDEYRANLHENYLEGIRGWRENYIQEYEDDPEDTRFDDDYAHVPVKESRGGPRYLL
;
A
#
# COMPACT_ATOMS: atom_id res chain seq x y z
N MET A 1 5.95 -28.42 -40.13
CA MET A 1 7.14 -27.53 -40.17
C MET A 1 6.91 -26.25 -39.36
N THR A 2 5.73 -26.06 -38.75
CA THR A 2 5.33 -24.89 -37.95
C THR A 2 5.62 -25.03 -36.46
N ASP A 3 5.68 -26.25 -35.92
CA ASP A 3 5.78 -26.45 -34.46
C ASP A 3 7.12 -25.96 -33.86
N VAL A 4 8.22 -26.11 -34.62
CA VAL A 4 9.58 -25.74 -34.18
C VAL A 4 9.75 -24.21 -34.01
N GLU A 5 9.10 -23.39 -34.85
CA GLU A 5 9.21 -21.94 -34.75
C GLU A 5 8.44 -21.37 -33.56
N THR A 6 7.29 -21.98 -33.22
CA THR A 6 6.48 -21.62 -32.04
C THR A 6 7.18 -21.94 -30.72
N ASP A 7 7.79 -23.13 -30.60
CA ASP A 7 8.50 -23.52 -29.37
C ASP A 7 9.72 -22.63 -29.11
N THR A 8 10.47 -22.31 -30.17
CA THR A 8 11.66 -21.44 -30.05
C THR A 8 11.30 -20.00 -29.64
N GLN A 9 10.16 -19.47 -30.12
CA GLN A 9 9.67 -18.15 -29.72
C GLN A 9 9.17 -18.13 -28.27
N LEU A 10 8.48 -19.19 -27.81
CA LEU A 10 7.98 -19.30 -26.45
C LEU A 10 9.11 -19.41 -25.42
N GLU A 11 10.15 -20.20 -25.74
CA GLU A 11 11.35 -20.34 -24.92
C GLU A 11 12.13 -19.02 -24.82
N THR A 12 12.26 -18.30 -25.94
CA THR A 12 12.97 -17.00 -25.96
C THR A 12 12.21 -15.94 -25.15
N SER A 13 10.88 -15.90 -25.26
CA SER A 13 10.02 -15.00 -24.48
C SER A 13 10.08 -15.31 -22.98
N SER A 14 10.06 -16.59 -22.61
CA SER A 14 10.16 -17.04 -21.23
C SER A 14 11.53 -16.72 -20.62
N SER A 15 12.61 -16.93 -21.38
CA SER A 15 13.98 -16.58 -20.95
C SER A 15 14.14 -15.07 -20.72
N ALA A 16 13.63 -14.23 -21.61
CA ALA A 16 13.67 -12.78 -21.45
C ALA A 16 12.86 -12.30 -20.25
N LEU A 17 11.69 -12.90 -19.99
CA LEU A 17 10.88 -12.62 -18.81
C LEU A 17 11.62 -12.99 -17.51
N ILE A 18 12.25 -14.16 -17.48
CA ILE A 18 13.03 -14.62 -16.32
C ILE A 18 14.24 -13.71 -16.07
N GLN A 19 14.92 -13.26 -17.12
CA GLN A 19 16.00 -12.27 -16.99
C GLN A 19 15.49 -10.98 -16.33
N ASN A 20 14.37 -10.42 -16.80
CA ASN A 20 13.78 -9.22 -16.20
C ASN A 20 13.39 -9.42 -14.72
N ILE A 21 12.83 -10.59 -14.38
CA ILE A 21 12.48 -10.94 -12.99
C ILE A 21 13.73 -10.95 -12.11
N ILE A 22 14.82 -11.55 -12.59
CA ILE A 22 16.08 -11.67 -11.86
C ILE A 22 16.75 -10.30 -11.72
N GLU A 23 16.77 -9.49 -12.77
CA GLU A 23 17.29 -8.13 -12.73
C GLU A 23 16.53 -7.25 -11.74
N ASP A 24 15.20 -7.34 -11.72
CA ASP A 24 14.38 -6.61 -10.74
C ASP A 24 14.53 -7.16 -9.32
N LEU A 25 14.72 -8.47 -9.14
CA LEU A 25 14.94 -9.11 -7.84
C LEU A 25 16.23 -8.62 -7.18
N PHE A 26 17.33 -8.57 -7.95
CA PHE A 26 18.62 -8.09 -7.47
C PHE A 26 18.82 -6.58 -7.64
N SER A 27 17.80 -5.89 -8.15
CA SER A 27 17.81 -4.43 -8.19
C SER A 27 17.82 -3.88 -6.77
N TYR A 28 18.63 -2.85 -6.52
CA TYR A 28 18.65 -2.12 -5.26
C TYR A 28 17.44 -1.18 -5.10
N SER A 29 16.27 -1.59 -5.61
CA SER A 29 15.01 -0.85 -5.55
C SER A 29 14.01 -1.65 -4.73
N THR A 30 13.63 -1.10 -3.57
CA THR A 30 12.65 -1.70 -2.66
C THR A 30 11.31 -1.99 -3.33
N VAL A 31 10.90 -1.17 -4.29
CA VAL A 31 9.65 -1.35 -5.01
C VAL A 31 9.73 -2.53 -5.97
N ARG A 32 10.85 -2.68 -6.67
CA ARG A 32 11.02 -3.71 -7.71
C ARG A 32 11.14 -5.10 -7.09
N TRP A 33 12.07 -5.32 -6.17
CA TRP A 33 12.25 -6.65 -5.60
C TRP A 33 11.04 -7.07 -4.75
N LYS A 34 10.36 -6.16 -4.05
CA LYS A 34 9.11 -6.49 -3.34
C LYS A 34 8.02 -6.97 -4.29
N ARG A 35 7.84 -6.30 -5.42
CA ARG A 35 6.91 -6.73 -6.47
C ARG A 35 7.29 -8.13 -6.98
N ILE A 36 8.57 -8.41 -7.16
CA ILE A 36 9.01 -9.75 -7.58
C ILE A 36 8.65 -10.82 -6.53
N LEU A 37 8.93 -10.56 -5.24
CA LEU A 37 8.56 -11.49 -4.17
C LEU A 37 7.05 -11.68 -4.03
N GLU A 38 6.24 -10.66 -4.33
CA GLU A 38 4.78 -10.76 -4.23
C GLU A 38 4.17 -11.55 -5.38
N TYR A 39 4.61 -11.30 -6.62
CA TYR A 39 3.97 -11.89 -7.81
C TYR A 39 4.63 -13.19 -8.28
N TYR A 40 5.95 -13.33 -8.09
CA TYR A 40 6.74 -14.42 -8.67
C TYR A 40 7.31 -15.39 -7.64
N TYR A 41 7.03 -15.24 -6.35
CA TYR A 41 7.36 -16.26 -5.34
C TYR A 41 6.08 -16.94 -4.84
N PHE A 42 6.20 -18.19 -4.42
CA PHE A 42 5.15 -18.84 -3.63
C PHE A 42 5.19 -18.32 -2.19
N GLU A 43 4.02 -18.27 -1.54
CA GLU A 43 3.91 -17.85 -0.14
C GLU A 43 4.78 -18.67 0.80
N ASP A 44 4.98 -19.96 0.51
CA ASP A 44 5.81 -20.93 1.22
C ASP A 44 7.26 -21.03 0.68
N ALA A 45 7.69 -20.06 -0.13
CA ALA A 45 9.02 -20.12 -0.74
C ALA A 45 10.14 -20.16 0.30
N VAL A 46 11.18 -20.94 0.02
CA VAL A 46 12.33 -21.11 0.92
C VAL A 46 13.55 -20.39 0.35
N LEU A 47 14.22 -19.59 1.16
CA LEU A 47 15.53 -19.02 0.86
C LEU A 47 16.58 -19.68 1.75
N THR A 48 17.55 -20.33 1.11
CA THR A 48 18.74 -20.89 1.76
C THR A 48 19.95 -20.10 1.35
N SER A 49 20.77 -19.69 2.31
CA SER A 49 22.06 -19.03 2.08
C SER A 49 23.10 -19.65 3.03
N PRO A 50 24.41 -19.39 2.86
CA PRO A 50 25.44 -20.01 3.69
C PRO A 50 25.33 -19.67 5.18
N VAL A 51 24.64 -18.58 5.52
CA VAL A 51 24.57 -18.02 6.88
C VAL A 51 23.17 -18.11 7.50
N MET A 52 22.14 -18.36 6.70
CA MET A 52 20.75 -18.43 7.17
C MET A 52 19.88 -19.22 6.20
N SER A 53 18.83 -19.83 6.74
CA SER A 53 17.72 -20.38 5.97
C SER A 53 16.43 -19.78 6.53
N THR A 54 15.51 -19.41 5.64
CA THR A 54 14.22 -18.87 6.02
C THR A 54 13.14 -19.31 5.05
N GLU A 55 11.91 -19.37 5.55
CA GLU A 55 10.74 -19.82 4.82
C GLU A 55 9.68 -18.73 4.86
N GLY A 56 9.00 -18.56 3.74
CA GLY A 56 7.91 -17.62 3.58
C GLY A 56 8.34 -16.29 2.97
N THR A 57 7.54 -15.77 2.04
CA THR A 57 7.82 -14.51 1.31
C THR A 57 8.04 -13.33 2.24
N THR A 58 7.28 -13.24 3.33
CA THR A 58 7.43 -12.20 4.36
C THR A 58 8.83 -12.22 4.99
N ASN A 59 9.35 -13.41 5.31
CA ASN A 59 10.68 -13.53 5.91
C ASN A 59 11.80 -13.28 4.89
N ILE A 60 11.61 -13.76 3.66
CA ILE A 60 12.52 -13.45 2.54
C ILE A 60 12.57 -11.93 2.32
N GLN A 61 11.42 -11.24 2.33
CA GLN A 61 11.36 -9.79 2.22
C GLN A 61 12.13 -9.08 3.35
N TYR A 62 12.07 -9.59 4.58
CA TYR A 62 12.90 -9.04 5.66
C TYR A 62 14.38 -9.20 5.40
N VAL A 63 14.81 -10.36 4.88
CA VAL A 63 16.20 -10.61 4.49
C VAL A 63 16.68 -9.57 3.47
N TYR A 64 15.93 -9.34 2.39
CA TYR A 64 16.28 -8.35 1.36
C TYR A 64 16.31 -6.93 1.94
N THR A 65 15.34 -6.58 2.80
CA THR A 65 15.30 -5.27 3.47
C THR A 65 16.53 -5.02 4.33
N VAL A 66 16.88 -6.00 5.17
CA VAL A 66 18.04 -5.93 6.06
C VAL A 66 19.31 -5.84 5.23
N TRP A 67 19.46 -6.68 4.21
CA TRP A 67 20.61 -6.68 3.31
C TRP A 67 20.81 -5.32 2.64
N GLN A 68 19.74 -4.75 2.07
CA GLN A 68 19.78 -3.45 1.39
C GLN A 68 20.04 -2.27 2.35
N ALA A 69 19.49 -2.29 3.57
CA ALA A 69 19.69 -1.19 4.52
C ALA A 69 21.16 -1.10 4.98
N LEU A 70 21.82 -2.25 5.03
CA LEU A 70 23.12 -2.39 5.67
C LEU A 70 24.26 -2.53 4.68
N ASN A 71 23.98 -2.77 3.42
CA ASN A 71 24.96 -2.76 2.36
C ASN A 71 24.72 -1.53 1.47
N ARG A 72 25.79 -0.84 1.05
CA ARG A 72 25.68 0.39 0.26
C ARG A 72 25.55 0.13 -1.23
N GLN A 73 25.98 -1.04 -1.68
CA GLN A 73 26.16 -1.33 -3.10
C GLN A 73 25.32 -2.53 -3.52
N ALA A 74 24.68 -2.38 -4.67
CA ALA A 74 23.95 -3.45 -5.31
C ALA A 74 24.88 -4.60 -5.72
N PRO A 75 24.42 -5.86 -5.70
CA PRO A 75 25.15 -6.92 -6.37
C PRO A 75 25.24 -6.64 -7.87
N THR A 76 26.29 -7.14 -8.50
CA THR A 76 26.44 -7.09 -9.96
C THR A 76 26.08 -8.46 -10.53
N ILE A 77 25.10 -8.50 -11.43
CA ILE A 77 24.76 -9.71 -12.18
C ILE A 77 25.80 -9.89 -13.27
N ASN A 78 26.49 -11.03 -13.26
CA ASN A 78 27.52 -11.35 -14.24
C ASN A 78 26.96 -12.21 -15.38
N ASN A 79 26.08 -13.16 -15.05
CA ASN A 79 25.44 -14.04 -16.02
C ASN A 79 24.13 -14.62 -15.46
N ILE A 80 23.18 -14.90 -16.34
CA ILE A 80 21.91 -15.56 -16.03
C ILE A 80 21.75 -16.73 -17.00
N VAL A 81 21.62 -17.94 -16.48
CA VAL A 81 21.35 -19.14 -17.27
C VAL A 81 20.01 -19.72 -16.81
N PHE A 82 19.09 -19.96 -17.74
CA PHE A 82 17.77 -20.51 -17.44
C PHE A 82 17.50 -21.73 -18.33
N ASP A 83 17.06 -22.83 -17.73
CA ASP A 83 16.80 -24.11 -18.41
C ASP A 83 15.31 -24.46 -18.55
N GLY A 84 14.42 -23.51 -18.24
CA GLY A 84 12.97 -23.73 -18.21
C GLY A 84 12.40 -24.01 -16.83
N ARG A 85 13.21 -24.49 -15.87
CA ARG A 85 12.77 -24.80 -14.50
C ARG A 85 13.65 -24.20 -13.42
N THR A 86 14.91 -23.97 -13.72
CA THR A 86 15.92 -23.48 -12.80
C THR A 86 16.65 -22.33 -13.47
N ALA A 87 16.78 -21.20 -12.76
CA ALA A 87 17.68 -20.13 -13.16
C ALA A 87 18.91 -20.14 -12.27
N VAL A 88 20.09 -20.21 -12.88
CA VAL A 88 21.38 -20.06 -12.22
C VAL A 88 21.91 -18.67 -12.52
N VAL A 89 22.08 -17.87 -11.47
CA VAL A 89 22.50 -16.48 -11.54
C VAL A 89 23.91 -16.39 -10.96
N HIS A 90 24.87 -16.05 -11.80
CA HIS A 90 26.22 -15.71 -11.36
C HIS A 90 26.25 -14.23 -10.99
N LEU A 91 26.62 -13.93 -9.76
CA LEU A 91 26.61 -12.55 -9.26
C LEU A 91 27.80 -12.26 -8.35
N THR A 92 28.26 -11.02 -8.42
CA THR A 92 29.28 -10.48 -7.52
C THR A 92 28.59 -9.67 -6.43
N GLN A 93 28.63 -10.14 -5.19
CA GLN A 93 28.16 -9.40 -4.03
C GLN A 93 29.17 -8.30 -3.70
N ASN A 94 28.76 -7.05 -3.88
CA ASN A 94 29.55 -5.88 -3.50
C ASN A 94 29.29 -5.57 -2.02
N LEU A 95 30.03 -6.22 -1.12
CA LEU A 95 29.91 -6.02 0.33
C LEU A 95 30.58 -4.71 0.73
N SER A 96 29.77 -3.69 1.00
CA SER A 96 30.18 -2.42 1.58
C SER A 96 29.24 -2.03 2.72
N PRO A 97 29.48 -2.52 3.94
CA PRO A 97 28.49 -2.34 4.99
C PRO A 97 28.41 -0.89 5.47
N SER A 98 27.19 -0.38 5.66
CA SER A 98 26.86 1.00 6.02
C SER A 98 27.48 1.49 7.34
N ILE A 99 27.82 0.56 8.23
CA ILE A 99 28.45 0.82 9.53
C ILE A 99 29.98 0.95 9.46
N PHE A 100 30.61 0.39 8.43
CA PHE A 100 32.05 0.50 8.21
C PHE A 100 32.35 1.73 7.34
N PRO A 101 33.55 2.30 7.41
CA PRO A 101 33.96 3.39 6.52
C PRO A 101 33.76 3.04 5.03
N ALA A 102 33.44 4.03 4.20
CA ALA A 102 33.08 3.82 2.79
C ALA A 102 34.19 3.22 1.90
N PHE A 103 35.45 3.22 2.38
CA PHE A 103 36.58 2.58 1.71
C PHE A 103 36.59 1.05 1.91
N VAL A 104 35.86 0.52 2.90
CA VAL A 104 35.71 -0.93 3.09
C VAL A 104 34.73 -1.44 2.04
N ARG A 105 35.29 -2.10 1.02
CA ARG A 105 34.55 -2.72 -0.07
C ARG A 105 35.19 -4.07 -0.35
N LEU A 106 34.37 -5.10 -0.39
CA LEU A 106 34.79 -6.45 -0.70
C LEU A 106 33.86 -7.02 -1.77
N GLN A 107 34.44 -7.62 -2.79
CA GLN A 107 33.69 -8.25 -3.87
C GLN A 107 33.73 -9.75 -3.66
N VAL A 108 32.56 -10.35 -3.42
CA VAL A 108 32.43 -11.78 -3.15
C VAL A 108 31.69 -12.42 -4.32
N PRO A 109 32.36 -13.27 -5.12
CA PRO A 109 31.68 -14.06 -6.14
C PRO A 109 30.71 -15.04 -5.50
N SER A 110 29.51 -15.11 -6.07
CA SER A 110 28.41 -15.94 -5.58
C SER A 110 27.51 -16.44 -6.70
N ILE A 111 26.77 -17.49 -6.41
CA ILE A 111 25.82 -18.14 -7.30
C ILE A 111 24.49 -18.18 -6.58
N THR A 112 23.43 -17.69 -7.21
CA THR A 112 22.06 -17.89 -6.76
C THR A 112 21.33 -18.80 -7.72
N THR A 113 20.76 -19.87 -7.19
CA THR A 113 19.91 -20.81 -7.93
C THR A 113 18.46 -20.56 -7.54
N LEU A 114 17.62 -20.22 -8.51
CA LEU A 114 16.18 -20.06 -8.36
C LEU A 114 15.49 -21.26 -8.98
N HIS A 115 14.68 -21.97 -8.20
CA HIS A 115 13.86 -23.07 -8.69
C HIS A 115 12.42 -22.62 -8.88
N PHE A 116 11.92 -22.83 -10.09
CA PHE A 116 10.59 -22.47 -10.51
C PHE A 116 9.70 -23.71 -10.58
N ARG A 117 8.44 -23.55 -10.20
CA ARG A 117 7.37 -24.50 -10.51
C ARG A 117 6.21 -23.74 -11.14
N VAL A 118 5.50 -24.41 -12.03
CA VAL A 118 4.32 -23.86 -12.69
C VAL A 118 3.17 -23.80 -11.68
N THR A 119 2.49 -22.66 -11.62
CA THR A 119 1.23 -22.49 -10.87
C THR A 119 0.13 -23.30 -11.56
N GLU A 120 -1.01 -23.58 -10.90
CA GLU A 120 -2.13 -24.40 -11.42
C GLU A 120 -2.35 -24.28 -12.95
N GLU A 121 -2.71 -25.42 -13.57
CA GLU A 121 -2.66 -25.73 -15.02
C GLU A 121 -3.27 -24.67 -15.94
N GLU A 122 -4.14 -23.78 -15.43
CA GLU A 122 -4.78 -22.72 -16.21
C GLU A 122 -3.92 -21.46 -16.41
N SER A 123 -2.96 -21.16 -15.52
CA SER A 123 -2.19 -19.90 -15.58
C SER A 123 -0.83 -20.02 -16.28
N GLY A 124 -0.22 -21.21 -16.25
CA GLY A 124 1.12 -21.45 -16.78
C GLY A 124 2.24 -20.62 -16.13
N LEU A 125 1.96 -19.86 -15.07
CA LEU A 125 2.92 -18.90 -14.49
C LEU A 125 3.98 -19.62 -13.67
N LEU A 126 5.24 -19.42 -14.03
CA LEU A 126 6.40 -19.88 -13.26
C LEU A 126 6.59 -19.01 -12.03
N LYS A 127 6.57 -19.65 -10.86
CA LYS A 127 6.84 -19.01 -9.57
C LYS A 127 8.00 -19.71 -8.86
N VAL A 128 8.82 -18.93 -8.17
CA VAL A 128 9.94 -19.38 -7.37
C VAL A 128 9.42 -20.01 -6.08
N TYR A 129 9.73 -21.29 -5.86
CA TYR A 129 9.44 -21.96 -4.58
C TYR A 129 10.71 -22.14 -3.74
N ARG A 130 11.90 -22.05 -4.34
CA ARG A 130 13.16 -22.21 -3.63
C ARG A 130 14.24 -21.33 -4.25
N GLN A 131 14.94 -20.59 -3.40
CA GLN A 131 16.12 -19.81 -3.72
C GLN A 131 17.30 -20.37 -2.90
N GLU A 132 18.41 -20.67 -3.57
CA GLU A 132 19.64 -21.12 -2.94
C GLU A 132 20.80 -20.19 -3.30
N ASP A 133 21.38 -19.54 -2.30
CA ASP A 133 22.54 -18.69 -2.45
C ASP A 133 23.78 -19.47 -1.98
N SER A 134 24.80 -19.50 -2.83
CA SER A 134 26.09 -20.12 -2.57
C SER A 134 27.21 -19.10 -2.79
N TRP A 135 28.08 -18.93 -1.82
CA TRP A 135 29.23 -18.02 -1.94
C TRP A 135 30.50 -18.83 -2.19
N THR A 136 31.40 -18.29 -3.00
CA THR A 136 32.70 -18.93 -3.22
C THR A 136 33.49 -19.00 -1.91
N LEU A 137 34.20 -20.11 -1.68
CA LEU A 137 34.99 -20.32 -0.45
C LEU A 137 36.01 -19.20 -0.23
N GLU A 138 36.69 -18.79 -1.31
CA GLU A 138 37.63 -17.66 -1.27
C GLU A 138 36.95 -16.37 -0.81
N GLY A 139 35.82 -16.04 -1.42
CA GLY A 139 35.04 -14.86 -1.04
C GLY A 139 34.50 -14.93 0.39
N LEU A 140 34.12 -16.13 0.86
CA LEU A 140 33.68 -16.34 2.24
C LEU A 140 34.83 -16.16 3.24
N ILE A 141 36.02 -16.71 2.97
CA ILE A 141 37.21 -16.56 3.81
C ILE A 141 37.63 -15.10 3.93
N GLN A 142 37.66 -14.37 2.81
CA GLN A 142 37.99 -12.94 2.79
C GLN A 142 36.95 -12.09 3.53
N SER A 143 35.69 -12.53 3.57
CA SER A 143 34.58 -11.80 4.18
C SER A 143 34.24 -12.23 5.62
N VAL A 144 34.90 -13.26 6.19
CA VAL A 144 34.59 -13.79 7.54
C VAL A 144 34.44 -12.70 8.61
N PRO A 145 35.34 -11.71 8.74
CA PRO A 145 35.21 -10.68 9.77
C PRO A 145 33.94 -9.84 9.59
N LEU A 146 33.58 -9.54 8.34
CA LEU A 146 32.37 -8.78 8.00
C LEU A 146 31.14 -9.65 8.23
N ILE A 147 31.10 -10.88 7.72
CA ILE A 147 29.96 -11.80 7.87
C ILE A 147 29.68 -12.09 9.36
N SER A 148 30.72 -12.39 10.14
CA SER A 148 30.59 -12.68 11.57
C SER A 148 30.02 -11.48 12.33
N PHE A 149 30.50 -10.27 12.02
CA PHE A 149 29.93 -9.05 12.56
C PHE A 149 28.45 -8.94 12.18
N TRP A 150 28.13 -9.12 10.90
CA TRP A 150 26.78 -9.00 10.35
C TRP A 150 25.78 -9.93 10.99
N TYR A 151 26.14 -11.21 11.13
CA TYR A 151 25.29 -12.20 11.75
C TYR A 151 25.01 -11.87 13.22
N ASN A 152 26.08 -11.61 13.99
CA ASN A 152 25.99 -11.42 15.43
C ASN A 152 25.33 -10.10 15.84
N HIS A 153 25.62 -9.02 15.13
CA HIS A 153 25.20 -7.68 15.54
C HIS A 153 23.95 -7.21 14.81
N VAL A 154 23.65 -7.77 13.64
CA VAL A 154 22.57 -7.24 12.82
C VAL A 154 21.46 -8.23 12.55
N LEU A 155 21.73 -9.39 11.94
CA LEU A 155 20.69 -10.39 11.71
C LEU A 155 20.04 -10.81 13.04
N ARG A 156 20.86 -11.21 14.02
CA ARG A 156 20.36 -11.63 15.34
C ARG A 156 19.57 -10.53 16.06
N VAL A 157 20.06 -9.28 16.03
CA VAL A 157 19.44 -8.17 16.75
C VAL A 157 18.18 -7.67 16.04
N MET A 158 18.19 -7.58 14.71
CA MET A 158 17.03 -7.16 13.91
C MET A 158 15.93 -8.21 13.97
N MET A 159 16.26 -9.51 13.92
CA MET A 159 15.25 -10.56 14.08
C MET A 159 14.59 -10.47 15.46
N GLY A 160 15.37 -10.22 16.52
CA GLY A 160 14.83 -9.96 17.86
C GLY A 160 13.92 -8.73 17.90
N LYS A 161 14.35 -7.61 17.31
CA LYS A 161 13.59 -6.35 17.30
C LYS A 161 12.31 -6.42 16.48
N VAL A 162 12.28 -7.16 15.37
CA VAL A 162 11.07 -7.32 14.54
C VAL A 162 10.06 -8.23 15.22
N VAL A 163 10.51 -9.28 15.91
CA VAL A 163 9.63 -10.11 16.76
C VAL A 163 8.98 -9.25 17.85
N THR A 164 9.75 -8.35 18.49
CA THR A 164 9.19 -7.41 19.47
C THR A 164 8.28 -6.36 18.84
N ALA A 165 8.65 -5.74 17.72
CA ALA A 165 7.85 -4.72 17.04
C ALA A 165 6.53 -5.26 16.50
N THR A 166 6.49 -6.52 16.03
CA THR A 166 5.25 -7.19 15.62
C THR A 166 4.35 -7.46 16.84
N GLY A 167 4.95 -7.78 18.00
CA GLY A 167 4.22 -7.87 19.28
C GLY A 167 3.64 -6.52 19.72
N ASP A 168 4.41 -5.44 19.63
CA ASP A 168 3.97 -4.09 20.01
C ASP A 168 2.91 -3.52 19.05
N LEU A 169 2.99 -3.82 17.74
CA LEU A 169 1.98 -3.44 16.76
C LEU A 169 0.67 -4.23 16.94
N LEU A 170 0.75 -5.52 17.28
CA LEU A 170 -0.43 -6.33 17.58
C LEU A 170 -1.16 -5.80 18.82
N ASP A 171 -0.42 -5.46 19.87
CA ASP A 171 -0.96 -4.88 21.09
C ASP A 171 -1.49 -3.45 20.87
N ALA A 172 -0.79 -2.62 20.08
CA ALA A 172 -1.27 -1.30 19.70
C ALA A 172 -2.57 -1.37 18.87
N ALA A 173 -2.67 -2.31 17.94
CA ALA A 173 -3.88 -2.54 17.14
C ALA A 173 -5.04 -3.08 17.97
N LEU A 174 -4.79 -4.01 18.90
CA LEU A 174 -5.79 -4.50 19.86
C LEU A 174 -6.31 -3.40 20.78
N ARG A 175 -5.41 -2.55 21.30
CA ARG A 175 -5.78 -1.37 22.10
C ARG A 175 -6.56 -0.34 21.26
N HIS A 176 -6.20 -0.14 19.99
CA HIS A 176 -6.92 0.76 19.09
C HIS A 176 -8.32 0.23 18.73
N ALA A 177 -8.45 -1.07 18.47
CA ALA A 177 -9.73 -1.73 18.22
C ALA A 177 -10.65 -1.65 19.45
N HIS A 178 -10.11 -1.84 20.65
CA HIS A 178 -10.87 -1.72 21.89
C HIS A 178 -11.36 -0.27 22.13
N LYS A 179 -10.49 0.72 21.89
CA LYS A 179 -10.82 2.16 22.00
C LYS A 179 -11.83 2.60 20.95
N MET A 180 -11.77 2.08 19.73
CA MET A 180 -12.75 2.36 18.67
C MET A 180 -14.11 1.69 18.94
N SER A 181 -14.12 0.48 19.49
CA SER A 181 -15.36 -0.20 19.92
C SER A 181 -16.09 0.56 21.03
N LEU A 182 -15.35 1.11 22.00
CA LEU A 182 -15.90 1.97 23.06
C LEU A 182 -16.47 3.28 22.49
N ARG A 183 -15.74 3.96 21.60
CA ARG A 183 -16.23 5.18 20.92
C ARG A 183 -17.45 4.92 20.03
N GLY A 184 -17.52 3.76 19.36
CA GLY A 184 -18.67 3.36 18.55
C GLY A 184 -19.95 3.24 19.37
N ARG A 185 -19.85 2.71 20.61
CA ARG A 185 -20.99 2.64 21.54
C ARG A 185 -21.46 4.01 22.03
N GLU A 186 -20.55 4.95 22.23
CA GLU A 186 -20.90 6.33 22.61
C GLU A 186 -21.57 7.10 21.47
N ILE A 187 -21.08 6.92 20.24
CA ILE A 187 -21.69 7.53 19.04
C ILE A 187 -23.11 6.97 18.84
N GLN A 188 -23.30 5.65 18.98
CA GLN A 188 -24.62 5.04 18.83
C GLN A 188 -25.62 5.54 19.89
N ARG A 189 -25.17 5.82 21.11
CA ARG A 189 -26.00 6.44 22.16
C ARG A 189 -26.38 7.87 21.78
N ARG A 190 -25.41 8.71 21.41
CA ARG A 190 -25.70 10.09 20.99
C ARG A 190 -26.59 10.17 19.76
N SER A 191 -26.41 9.30 18.78
CA SER A 191 -27.28 9.23 17.59
C SER A 191 -28.71 8.82 17.96
N ARG A 192 -28.89 7.95 18.96
CA ARG A 192 -30.22 7.57 19.46
C ARG A 192 -30.89 8.73 20.17
N ASP A 193 -30.16 9.46 21.02
CA ASP A 193 -30.69 10.61 21.75
C ASP A 193 -31.09 11.75 20.80
N LEU A 194 -30.27 12.02 19.77
CA LEU A 194 -30.59 12.99 18.71
C LEU A 194 -31.80 12.58 17.86
N ALA A 195 -31.99 11.28 17.61
CA ALA A 195 -33.16 10.79 16.89
C ALA A 195 -34.45 10.99 17.71
N ILE A 196 -34.38 10.78 19.02
CA ILE A 196 -35.51 11.01 19.94
C ILE A 196 -35.86 12.50 19.99
N GLU A 197 -34.87 13.39 20.16
CA GLU A 197 -35.09 14.83 20.21
C GLU A 197 -35.72 15.38 18.91
N ASN A 198 -35.25 14.89 17.75
CA ASN A 198 -35.85 15.28 16.48
C ASN A 198 -37.29 14.76 16.31
N MET A 199 -37.60 13.56 16.82
CA MET A 199 -38.98 13.06 16.80
C MET A 199 -39.90 13.91 17.68
N GLU A 200 -39.45 14.29 18.87
CA GLU A 200 -40.22 15.15 19.78
C GLU A 200 -40.51 16.53 19.16
N LYS A 201 -39.50 17.16 18.53
CA LYS A 201 -39.69 18.43 17.80
C LYS A 201 -40.65 18.29 16.63
N LEU A 202 -40.64 17.16 15.92
CA LEU A 202 -41.55 16.92 14.81
C LEU A 202 -43.01 16.78 15.29
N ASP A 203 -43.21 16.11 16.42
CA ASP A 203 -44.53 15.93 17.03
C ASP A 203 -45.06 17.27 17.59
N GLU A 204 -44.21 18.10 18.17
CA GLU A 204 -44.56 19.46 18.61
C GLU A 204 -44.96 20.36 17.42
N TYR A 205 -44.20 20.30 16.32
CA TYR A 205 -44.51 21.05 15.10
C TYR A 205 -45.83 20.59 14.46
N ARG A 206 -46.12 19.29 14.52
CA ARG A 206 -47.37 18.70 14.04
C ARG A 206 -48.56 19.07 14.94
N ALA A 207 -48.37 19.17 16.25
CA ALA A 207 -49.40 19.59 17.20
C ALA A 207 -49.76 21.07 17.01
N ASN A 208 -48.77 21.93 16.74
CA ASN A 208 -48.95 23.37 16.58
C ASN A 208 -49.05 23.81 15.10
N LEU A 209 -49.40 22.90 14.20
CA LEU A 209 -49.44 23.14 12.75
C LEU A 209 -50.36 24.32 12.37
N HIS A 210 -51.48 24.48 13.09
CA HIS A 210 -52.43 25.56 12.85
C HIS A 210 -51.88 26.94 13.26
N GLU A 211 -51.22 27.02 14.42
CA GLU A 211 -50.61 28.27 14.90
C GLU A 211 -49.41 28.66 14.05
N ASN A 212 -48.51 27.72 13.73
CA ASN A 212 -47.35 27.96 12.87
C ASN A 212 -47.76 28.41 11.45
N TYR A 213 -48.85 27.86 10.91
CA TYR A 213 -49.38 28.28 9.61
C TYR A 213 -49.94 29.71 9.64
N LEU A 214 -50.67 30.07 10.71
CA LEU A 214 -51.21 31.43 10.87
C LEU A 214 -50.10 32.46 11.09
N GLU A 215 -49.06 32.11 11.84
CA GLU A 215 -47.89 32.96 12.08
C GLU A 215 -47.09 33.19 10.81
N GLY A 216 -46.90 32.14 9.99
CA GLY A 216 -46.27 32.26 8.66
C GLY A 216 -47.06 33.16 7.71
N ILE A 217 -48.39 33.09 7.72
CA ILE A 217 -49.25 34.01 6.94
C ILE A 217 -49.13 35.46 7.47
N ARG A 218 -49.03 35.64 8.79
CA ARG A 218 -48.93 36.98 9.40
C ARG A 218 -47.61 37.66 9.05
N GLY A 219 -46.49 36.93 9.12
CA GLY A 219 -45.17 37.43 8.68
C GLY A 219 -45.09 37.72 7.17
N TRP A 220 -45.80 36.97 6.34
CA TRP A 220 -45.93 37.29 4.90
C TRP A 220 -46.73 38.58 4.65
N ARG A 221 -47.74 38.87 5.47
CA ARG A 221 -48.60 40.05 5.33
C ARG A 221 -47.90 41.35 5.73
N GLU A 222 -47.09 41.31 6.79
CA GLU A 222 -46.38 42.49 7.29
C GLU A 222 -45.30 42.96 6.31
N ASN A 223 -44.66 42.05 5.57
CA ASN A 223 -43.64 42.41 4.58
C ASN A 223 -44.20 43.03 3.27
N TYR A 224 -45.49 42.82 2.94
CA TYR A 224 -46.07 43.31 1.68
C TYR A 224 -46.77 44.68 1.79
N ILE A 225 -47.07 45.14 3.01
CA ILE A 225 -47.79 46.41 3.25
C ILE A 225 -46.81 47.60 3.38
N GLN A 226 -45.52 47.34 3.56
CA GLN A 226 -44.51 48.37 3.82
C GLN A 226 -43.84 48.96 2.55
N GLU A 227 -44.22 48.52 1.35
CA GLU A 227 -43.53 48.89 0.10
C GLU A 227 -44.28 49.91 -0.80
N TYR A 228 -45.39 50.52 -0.35
CA TYR A 228 -46.18 51.47 -1.17
C TYR A 228 -46.58 52.81 -0.52
N GLU A 229 -45.99 53.19 0.62
CA GLU A 229 -46.18 54.54 1.20
C GLU A 229 -44.81 55.15 1.55
N ASP A 230 -44.03 55.55 0.54
CA ASP A 230 -43.00 56.61 0.63
C ASP A 230 -42.27 56.77 -0.73
N ASP A 231 -42.88 57.50 -1.68
CA ASP A 231 -42.14 58.51 -2.47
C ASP A 231 -43.10 59.42 -3.27
N PRO A 232 -43.05 60.77 -3.11
CA PRO A 232 -43.86 61.70 -3.89
C PRO A 232 -43.07 62.24 -5.09
N GLU A 233 -43.63 62.18 -6.30
CA GLU A 233 -43.85 63.34 -7.18
C GLU A 233 -44.48 62.92 -8.53
N ASP A 234 -45.17 63.89 -9.12
CA ASP A 234 -46.30 63.78 -10.04
C ASP A 234 -45.95 63.39 -11.50
N THR A 235 -46.91 62.71 -12.15
CA THR A 235 -47.11 62.47 -13.59
C THR A 235 -46.15 61.54 -14.39
N ARG A 236 -46.67 60.39 -14.84
CA ARG A 236 -47.09 60.09 -16.23
C ARG A 236 -47.29 58.57 -16.46
N PHE A 237 -48.47 58.23 -16.99
CA PHE A 237 -48.81 57.13 -17.92
C PHE A 237 -47.69 56.14 -18.29
N ASP A 238 -47.85 54.84 -18.02
CA ASP A 238 -48.45 53.86 -18.95
C ASP A 238 -48.46 52.44 -18.34
N ASP A 239 -49.42 51.63 -18.79
CA ASP A 239 -49.63 50.21 -18.51
C ASP A 239 -48.39 49.33 -18.78
N ASP A 240 -48.16 48.29 -17.95
CA ASP A 240 -48.04 46.88 -18.40
C ASP A 240 -47.28 45.97 -17.40
N TYR A 241 -47.93 44.84 -17.10
CA TYR A 241 -47.42 43.48 -16.90
C TYR A 241 -46.12 43.18 -16.12
N ALA A 242 -46.34 42.32 -15.10
CA ALA A 242 -45.65 41.04 -14.87
C ALA A 242 -44.15 41.04 -14.49
N HIS A 243 -43.85 40.41 -13.35
CA HIS A 243 -43.34 39.02 -13.29
C HIS A 243 -42.90 38.67 -11.87
N VAL A 244 -43.39 37.54 -11.37
CA VAL A 244 -42.87 36.88 -10.14
C VAL A 244 -41.70 35.98 -10.54
N PRO A 245 -40.52 36.06 -9.88
CA PRO A 245 -39.51 35.03 -10.01
C PRO A 245 -39.50 34.11 -8.78
N VAL A 246 -39.76 32.83 -9.04
CA VAL A 246 -39.49 31.69 -8.15
C VAL A 246 -37.97 31.55 -7.98
N LYS A 247 -37.47 31.41 -6.74
CA LYS A 247 -36.06 31.05 -6.48
C LYS A 247 -35.93 29.60 -6.02
N GLU A 248 -35.19 28.84 -6.82
CA GLU A 248 -34.74 27.46 -6.59
C GLU A 248 -33.64 27.37 -5.52
N SER A 249 -33.69 26.29 -4.74
CA SER A 249 -32.68 25.84 -3.78
C SER A 249 -31.49 25.17 -4.46
N ARG A 250 -30.26 25.60 -4.14
CA ARG A 250 -29.03 24.78 -4.32
C ARG A 250 -28.00 25.07 -3.23
N GLY A 251 -27.60 24.02 -2.51
CA GLY A 251 -26.45 24.02 -1.61
C GLY A 251 -25.99 22.59 -1.31
N GLY A 252 -25.04 22.09 -2.10
CA GLY A 252 -24.28 20.87 -1.82
C GLY A 252 -22.86 21.20 -1.30
N PRO A 253 -22.21 20.31 -0.53
CA PRO A 253 -20.96 20.62 0.16
C PRO A 253 -19.69 20.41 -0.69
N ARG A 254 -18.69 21.28 -0.46
CA ARG A 254 -17.33 21.23 -1.04
C ARG A 254 -16.42 20.28 -0.24
N TYR A 255 -15.62 19.48 -0.94
CA TYR A 255 -14.47 18.74 -0.41
C TYR A 255 -13.26 19.68 -0.25
N LEU A 256 -12.49 19.51 0.84
CA LEU A 256 -11.20 20.15 1.09
C LEU A 256 -10.07 19.14 0.87
N LEU A 257 -9.01 19.60 0.19
CA LEU A 257 -7.66 19.05 0.20
C LEU A 257 -6.94 19.43 1.50
#